data_AF-A0A7S3FUU3-F1
#
_entry.id   AF-A0A7S3FUU3-F1
#
_cell.length_a   1.000
_cell.length_b   1.000
_cell.length_c   1.000
_cell.angle_alpha   90.00
_cell.angle_beta   90.00
_cell.angle_gamma   90.00
#
_symmetry.space_group_name_H-M   'P 1'
#
loop_
_entity.id
_entity.type
_entity.pdbx_description
1 polymer ?
#
loop_
_entity_poly.entity_id
_entity_poly.type
_entity_poly.pdbx_seq_one_letter_code
_entity_poly.pdbx_strand_id
1 'polypeptide(L)'
;MLRRGAHDTQYPSYSSGSRRDWRVAPGNRRRRRGGLGLLGRRAAVAGALLLFVSATVFFYARLGGDAGDGASPSSAPLPAEEGSRRPTEAFCRRPRPPVVCAHGGDSTNHPPNTMEAFRAALAGGAGCAEVDVAASKDGVLFVLHARELSSLLSRHESGGNAWGLA
;
A
#
# COMPACT_ATOMS: atom_id res chain seq x y z
N MET A 1 -28.60 -2.64 -39.45
CA MET A 1 -27.27 -3.30 -39.58
C MET A 1 -26.24 -2.43 -38.87
N LEU A 2 -25.93 -2.74 -37.61
CA LEU A 2 -24.89 -2.03 -36.85
C LEU A 2 -23.73 -3.00 -36.61
N ARG A 3 -22.59 -2.68 -37.21
CA ARG A 3 -21.35 -3.44 -37.20
C ARG A 3 -20.79 -3.44 -35.77
N ARG A 4 -20.66 -4.62 -35.15
CA ARG A 4 -19.90 -4.79 -33.89
C ARG A 4 -18.45 -4.41 -34.19
N GLY A 5 -17.95 -3.34 -33.57
CA GLY A 5 -16.53 -3.05 -33.51
C GLY A 5 -15.86 -4.13 -32.68
N ALA A 6 -15.00 -4.92 -33.32
CA ALA A 6 -14.08 -5.82 -32.62
C ALA A 6 -13.10 -4.94 -31.83
N HIS A 7 -13.23 -4.94 -30.51
CA HIS A 7 -12.22 -4.39 -29.63
C HIS A 7 -11.07 -5.40 -29.59
N ASP A 8 -10.04 -5.13 -30.38
CA ASP A 8 -8.75 -5.80 -30.32
C ASP A 8 -8.05 -5.39 -29.01
N THR A 9 -8.38 -6.04 -27.91
CA THR A 9 -7.63 -5.93 -26.65
C THR A 9 -6.45 -6.90 -26.71
N GLN A 10 -5.50 -6.63 -27.61
CA GLN A 10 -4.23 -7.34 -27.66
C GLN A 10 -3.31 -6.72 -26.59
N TYR A 11 -3.46 -7.18 -25.34
CA TYR A 11 -2.39 -6.99 -24.36
C TYR A 11 -1.20 -7.87 -24.80
N PRO A 12 0.03 -7.34 -24.85
CA PRO A 12 1.18 -8.16 -25.18
C PRO A 12 1.34 -9.27 -24.15
N SER A 13 1.20 -10.51 -24.62
CA SER A 13 1.48 -11.71 -23.83
C SER A 13 2.96 -11.70 -23.44
N TYR A 14 3.24 -11.41 -22.17
CA TYR A 14 4.60 -11.55 -21.64
C TYR A 14 5.00 -13.02 -21.73
N SER A 15 6.04 -13.28 -22.52
CA SER A 15 6.66 -14.58 -22.68
C SER A 15 7.03 -15.16 -21.31
N SER A 16 6.66 -16.42 -21.10
CA SER A 16 6.98 -17.25 -19.93
C SER A 16 8.49 -17.27 -19.68
N GLY A 17 8.98 -16.34 -18.86
CA GLY A 17 10.34 -16.32 -18.36
C GLY A 17 10.55 -17.46 -17.38
N SER A 18 11.33 -18.45 -17.80
CA SER A 18 12.11 -19.43 -17.02
C SER A 18 11.77 -19.50 -15.52
N ARG A 19 10.97 -20.50 -15.12
CA ARG A 19 10.87 -20.95 -13.72
C ARG A 19 12.28 -21.22 -13.20
N ARG A 20 12.73 -20.43 -12.21
CA ARG A 20 13.95 -20.76 -11.46
C ARG A 20 13.67 -22.03 -10.65
N ASP A 21 14.30 -23.12 -11.07
CA ASP A 21 14.33 -24.42 -10.39
C ASP A 21 15.14 -24.27 -9.10
N TRP A 22 14.45 -24.14 -7.96
CA TRP A 22 15.12 -24.12 -6.65
C TRP A 22 15.38 -25.55 -6.17
N ARG A 23 16.31 -26.27 -6.83
CA ARG A 23 16.88 -27.49 -6.25
C ARG A 23 17.94 -27.12 -5.23
N VAL A 24 17.65 -27.40 -3.97
CA VAL A 24 18.59 -27.32 -2.86
C VAL A 24 19.67 -28.39 -3.09
N ALA A 25 20.91 -27.98 -3.36
CA ALA A 25 22.05 -28.88 -3.38
C ALA A 25 22.25 -29.49 -1.97
N PRO A 26 22.60 -30.78 -1.83
CA PRO A 26 22.92 -31.35 -0.54
C PRO A 26 24.18 -30.67 0.03
N GLY A 27 24.00 -29.87 1.07
CA GLY A 27 25.08 -29.14 1.74
C GLY A 27 26.08 -30.08 2.43
N ASN A 28 27.36 -29.84 2.13
CA ASN A 28 28.54 -30.53 2.66
C ASN A 28 28.50 -30.84 4.16
N ARG A 29 28.85 -32.09 4.52
CA ARG A 29 29.12 -32.50 5.91
C ARG A 29 30.28 -31.68 6.48
N ARG A 30 29.99 -30.68 7.30
CA ARG A 30 31.00 -29.94 8.06
C ARG A 30 31.65 -30.88 9.08
N ARG A 31 32.98 -31.02 8.99
CA ARG A 31 33.84 -31.61 10.03
C ARG A 31 33.53 -30.96 11.39
N ARG A 32 33.18 -31.78 12.38
CA ARG A 32 33.04 -31.36 13.78
C ARG A 32 34.40 -30.89 14.32
N ARG A 33 34.61 -29.57 14.43
CA ARG A 33 35.64 -29.02 15.32
C ARG A 33 35.18 -29.23 16.77
N GLY A 34 36.05 -29.77 17.61
CA GLY A 34 35.77 -30.07 19.02
C GLY A 34 35.19 -28.85 19.74
N GLY A 35 33.97 -28.99 20.24
CA GLY A 35 33.29 -27.95 21.00
C GLY A 35 33.81 -27.92 22.44
N LEU A 36 34.01 -26.72 22.98
CA LEU A 36 34.17 -26.53 24.42
C LEU A 36 32.95 -27.12 25.15
N GLY A 37 33.21 -27.79 26.28
CA GLY A 37 32.21 -28.50 27.08
C GLY A 37 31.03 -27.63 27.55
N LEU A 38 30.00 -28.28 28.09
CA LEU A 38 28.72 -27.67 28.48
C LEU A 38 28.87 -26.46 29.43
N LEU A 39 29.86 -26.48 30.32
CA LEU A 39 30.22 -25.34 31.17
C LEU A 39 30.75 -24.15 30.35
N GLY A 40 31.60 -24.39 29.34
CA GLY A 40 32.13 -23.34 28.47
C GLY A 40 31.06 -22.72 27.57
N ARG A 41 30.06 -23.49 27.16
CA ARG A 41 28.91 -22.99 26.38
C ARG A 41 27.95 -22.15 27.23
N ARG A 42 27.72 -22.54 28.48
CA ARG A 42 26.94 -21.75 29.45
C ARG A 42 27.64 -20.45 29.82
N ALA A 43 28.95 -20.47 30.04
CA ALA A 43 29.74 -19.27 30.30
C ALA A 43 29.76 -18.33 29.08
N ALA A 44 29.87 -18.85 27.86
CA ALA A 44 29.83 -18.06 26.63
C ALA A 44 28.45 -17.41 26.40
N VAL A 45 27.35 -18.13 26.67
CA VAL A 45 25.99 -17.59 26.55
C VAL A 45 25.71 -16.55 27.65
N ALA A 46 26.11 -16.82 28.90
CA ALA A 46 25.99 -15.87 29.99
C ALA A 46 26.82 -14.59 29.73
N GLY A 47 28.04 -14.74 29.22
CA GLY A 47 28.88 -13.62 28.80
C GLY A 47 28.27 -12.80 27.66
N ALA A 48 27.70 -13.46 26.64
CA ALA A 48 27.03 -12.78 25.54
C ALA A 48 25.76 -12.02 26.00
N LEU A 49 24.97 -12.61 26.92
CA LEU A 49 23.80 -11.94 27.51
C LEU A 49 24.20 -10.73 28.36
N LEU A 50 25.25 -10.86 29.18
CA LEU A 50 25.76 -9.73 29.98
C LEU A 50 26.28 -8.59 29.09
N LEU A 51 26.98 -8.92 28.00
CA LEU A 51 27.42 -7.93 27.01
C LEU A 51 26.23 -7.26 26.30
N PHE A 52 25.20 -8.02 25.93
CA PHE A 52 24.01 -7.48 25.27
C PHE A 52 23.21 -6.56 26.18
N VAL A 53 22.99 -6.95 27.44
CA VAL A 53 22.29 -6.13 28.43
C VAL A 53 23.10 -4.87 28.76
N SER A 54 24.41 -5.01 28.98
CA SER A 54 25.31 -3.88 29.22
C SER A 54 25.32 -2.89 28.05
N ALA A 55 25.44 -3.39 26.81
CA ALA A 55 25.38 -2.56 25.62
C ALA A 55 24.02 -1.86 25.48
N THR A 56 22.91 -2.55 25.73
CA THR A 56 21.56 -1.98 25.67
C THR A 56 21.40 -0.86 26.70
N VAL A 57 21.82 -1.07 27.95
CA VAL A 57 21.78 -0.04 29.01
C VAL A 57 22.69 1.14 28.67
N PHE A 58 23.90 0.89 28.13
CA PHE A 58 24.81 1.94 27.68
C PHE A 58 24.21 2.77 26.54
N PHE A 59 23.63 2.12 25.53
CA PHE A 59 22.96 2.79 24.41
C PHE A 59 21.72 3.56 24.87
N TYR A 60 20.92 3.02 25.79
CA TYR A 60 19.79 3.77 26.37
C TYR A 60 20.24 4.96 27.21
N ALA A 61 21.30 4.82 28.01
CA ALA A 61 21.80 5.91 28.85
C ALA A 61 22.60 6.96 28.07
N ARG A 62 23.22 6.61 26.93
CA ARG A 62 24.06 7.50 26.13
C ARG A 62 23.42 8.01 24.84
N LEU A 63 22.45 7.29 24.27
CA LEU A 63 21.64 7.76 23.13
C LEU A 63 20.22 8.16 23.54
N GLY A 64 19.70 7.67 24.66
CA GLY A 64 18.38 8.06 25.18
C GLY A 64 18.41 9.23 26.16
N GLY A 65 19.60 9.77 26.44
CA GLY A 65 19.82 10.87 27.38
C GLY A 65 20.00 12.22 26.67
N ASP A 66 18.95 12.68 26.00
CA ASP A 66 18.62 14.11 25.81
C ASP A 66 17.11 14.21 25.49
N ALA A 67 16.30 13.68 26.41
CA ALA A 67 14.96 14.22 26.66
C ALA A 67 15.09 15.34 27.71
N GLY A 68 16.05 16.24 27.49
CA GLY A 68 16.09 17.52 28.18
C GLY A 68 15.07 18.42 27.52
N ASP A 69 14.27 19.08 28.34
CA ASP A 69 13.25 20.07 28.01
C ASP A 69 13.83 21.21 27.16
N GLY A 70 14.01 20.93 25.87
CA GLY A 70 14.15 21.94 24.86
C GLY A 70 12.82 22.62 24.75
N ALA A 71 12.64 23.70 25.51
CA ALA A 71 11.69 24.74 25.23
C ALA A 71 11.71 24.96 23.72
N SER A 72 10.71 24.41 23.05
CA SER A 72 10.47 24.66 21.64
C SER A 72 10.46 26.18 21.54
N PRO A 73 11.37 26.84 20.79
CA PRO A 73 11.21 28.25 20.54
C PRO A 73 9.81 28.35 19.99
N SER A 74 8.96 29.06 20.72
CA SER A 74 7.57 29.30 20.36
C SER A 74 7.59 29.53 18.87
N SER A 75 7.17 28.49 18.13
CA SER A 75 6.55 28.70 16.86
C SER A 75 5.32 29.44 17.31
N ALA A 76 5.45 30.77 17.40
CA ALA A 76 4.33 31.67 17.35
C ALA A 76 3.40 30.98 16.37
N PRO A 77 2.18 30.59 16.78
CA PRO A 77 1.32 29.80 15.94
C PRO A 77 1.43 30.42 14.57
N LEU A 78 1.96 29.68 13.58
CA LEU A 78 1.65 30.04 12.21
C LEU A 78 0.14 30.17 12.30
N PRO A 79 -0.41 31.39 12.08
CA PRO A 79 -1.80 31.66 12.35
C PRO A 79 -2.51 30.45 11.77
N ALA A 80 -3.28 29.76 12.61
CA ALA A 80 -4.00 28.59 12.16
C ALA A 80 -4.72 29.08 10.91
N GLU A 81 -4.19 28.73 9.74
CA GLU A 81 -4.79 29.07 8.45
C GLU A 81 -5.91 28.05 8.39
N GLU A 82 -6.93 28.41 9.17
CA GLU A 82 -8.23 27.84 9.33
C GLU A 82 -8.66 27.33 7.96
N GLY A 83 -9.15 26.09 7.96
CA GLY A 83 -9.47 25.35 6.76
C GLY A 83 -10.21 26.19 5.70
N SER A 84 -9.86 25.89 4.45
CA SER A 84 -10.24 26.61 3.23
C SER A 84 -9.27 27.73 2.84
N ARG A 85 -8.09 27.34 2.33
CA ARG A 85 -7.42 28.17 1.33
C ARG A 85 -8.39 28.30 0.15
N ARG A 86 -9.15 29.39 0.12
CA ARG A 86 -9.91 29.79 -1.06
C ARG A 86 -8.96 29.72 -2.26
N PRO A 87 -9.41 29.24 -3.42
CA PRO A 87 -8.57 29.25 -4.59
C PRO A 87 -8.02 30.66 -4.83
N THR A 88 -6.75 30.75 -5.22
CA THR A 88 -6.12 32.04 -5.48
C THR A 88 -6.84 32.78 -6.60
N GLU A 89 -6.76 34.09 -6.61
CA GLU A 89 -7.36 34.90 -7.70
C GLU A 89 -6.83 34.48 -9.07
N ALA A 90 -5.54 34.14 -9.16
CA ALA A 90 -4.93 33.58 -10.37
C ALA A 90 -5.60 32.27 -10.81
N PHE A 91 -5.95 31.37 -9.87
CA PHE A 91 -6.68 30.14 -10.18
C PHE A 91 -8.09 30.43 -10.71
N CYS A 92 -8.79 31.43 -10.16
CA CYS A 92 -10.14 31.81 -10.59
C CYS A 92 -10.17 32.54 -11.94
N ARG A 93 -9.09 33.26 -12.31
CA ARG A 93 -8.99 34.04 -13.56
C ARG A 93 -8.58 33.23 -14.79
N ARG A 94 -8.34 31.93 -14.64
CA ARG A 94 -7.91 31.08 -15.76
C ARG A 94 -8.96 31.05 -16.90
N PRO A 95 -8.53 30.89 -18.16
CA PRO A 95 -9.43 30.96 -19.32
C PRO A 95 -10.38 29.76 -19.45
N ARG A 96 -10.13 28.66 -18.74
CA ARG A 96 -10.98 27.46 -18.75
C ARG A 96 -11.23 26.94 -17.34
N PRO A 97 -12.47 26.57 -16.97
CA PRO A 97 -12.81 26.03 -15.66
C PRO A 97 -12.06 24.72 -15.36
N PRO A 98 -11.99 24.29 -14.08
CA PRO A 98 -11.41 23.00 -13.73
C PRO A 98 -12.18 21.89 -14.42
N VAL A 99 -11.43 20.89 -14.85
CA VAL A 99 -12.04 19.60 -15.06
C VAL A 99 -12.31 18.99 -13.69
N VAL A 100 -13.54 18.53 -13.48
CA VAL A 100 -13.95 17.79 -12.28
C VAL A 100 -14.12 16.33 -12.69
N CYS A 101 -13.31 15.46 -12.09
CA CYS A 101 -13.38 14.02 -12.31
C CYS A 101 -14.13 13.33 -11.17
N ALA A 102 -14.98 12.37 -11.53
CA ALA A 102 -15.61 11.47 -10.58
C ALA A 102 -14.60 10.41 -10.12
N HIS A 103 -14.20 10.47 -8.84
CA HIS A 103 -13.23 9.57 -8.21
C HIS A 103 -13.81 8.15 -8.11
N GLY A 104 -13.24 7.20 -8.86
CA GLY A 104 -13.79 5.86 -9.03
C GLY A 104 -15.20 5.80 -9.65
N GLY A 105 -15.62 6.84 -10.38
CA GLY A 105 -16.99 6.99 -10.91
C GLY A 105 -17.98 7.57 -9.88
N ASP A 106 -19.29 7.34 -10.09
CA ASP A 106 -20.33 7.72 -9.13
C ASP A 106 -20.38 6.74 -7.97
N SER A 107 -19.38 6.87 -7.08
CA SER A 107 -19.22 6.02 -5.90
C SER A 107 -20.30 6.25 -4.83
N THR A 108 -21.17 7.25 -5.02
CA THR A 108 -22.29 7.54 -4.12
C THR A 108 -23.44 6.55 -4.37
N ASN A 109 -23.71 6.22 -5.65
CA ASN A 109 -24.82 5.36 -6.04
C ASN A 109 -24.39 3.94 -6.46
N HIS A 110 -23.13 3.75 -6.85
CA HIS A 110 -22.60 2.48 -7.34
C HIS A 110 -21.29 2.12 -6.63
N PRO A 111 -20.89 0.83 -6.57
CA PRO A 111 -19.56 0.47 -6.10
C PRO A 111 -18.49 1.17 -6.95
N PRO A 112 -17.45 1.78 -6.34
CA PRO A 112 -16.42 2.50 -7.09
C PRO A 112 -15.67 1.55 -8.02
N ASN A 113 -15.05 2.11 -9.06
CA ASN A 113 -14.24 1.36 -10.04
C ASN A 113 -15.04 0.29 -10.80
N THR A 114 -16.34 0.52 -11.00
CA THR A 114 -17.22 -0.35 -11.80
C THR A 114 -17.72 0.37 -13.06
N MET A 115 -18.11 -0.41 -14.07
CA MET A 115 -18.69 0.15 -15.30
C MET A 115 -19.97 0.92 -15.04
N GLU A 116 -20.77 0.49 -14.07
CA GLU A 116 -21.98 1.16 -13.61
C GLU A 116 -21.65 2.52 -13.02
N ALA A 117 -20.67 2.61 -12.11
CA ALA A 117 -20.23 3.87 -11.53
C ALA A 117 -19.69 4.85 -12.58
N PHE A 118 -18.91 4.36 -13.56
CA PHE A 118 -18.39 5.21 -14.63
C PHE A 118 -19.48 5.73 -15.55
N ARG A 119 -20.43 4.87 -15.95
CA ARG A 119 -21.57 5.28 -16.78
C ARG A 119 -22.45 6.29 -16.06
N ALA A 120 -22.75 6.06 -14.79
CA ALA A 120 -23.55 6.97 -13.97
C ALA A 120 -22.87 8.33 -13.81
N ALA A 121 -21.56 8.37 -13.54
CA ALA A 121 -20.80 9.62 -13.44
C ALA A 121 -20.86 10.45 -14.74
N LEU A 122 -20.64 9.80 -15.89
CA LEU A 122 -20.69 10.47 -17.19
C LEU A 122 -22.11 10.94 -17.53
N ALA A 123 -23.13 10.13 -17.25
CA ALA A 123 -24.53 10.53 -17.40
C ALA A 123 -24.92 11.69 -16.47
N GLY A 124 -24.30 11.78 -15.29
CA GLY A 124 -24.43 12.88 -14.34
C GLY A 124 -23.65 14.14 -14.71
N GLY A 125 -22.96 14.16 -15.86
CA GLY A 125 -22.25 15.34 -16.35
C GLY A 125 -20.83 15.52 -15.83
N ALA A 126 -20.24 14.50 -15.19
CA ALA A 126 -18.82 14.53 -14.87
C ALA A 126 -17.98 14.63 -16.16
N GLY A 127 -16.97 15.52 -16.16
CA GLY A 127 -16.10 15.71 -17.33
C GLY A 127 -15.11 14.56 -17.55
N CYS A 128 -14.93 13.71 -16.54
CA CYS A 128 -14.08 12.53 -16.53
C CYS A 128 -14.47 11.61 -15.38
N ALA A 129 -14.07 10.35 -15.49
CA ALA A 129 -13.98 9.44 -14.36
C ALA A 129 -12.49 9.15 -14.10
N GLU A 130 -12.10 9.21 -12.84
CA GLU A 130 -10.80 8.72 -12.39
C GLU A 130 -10.90 7.19 -12.21
N VAL A 131 -9.80 6.50 -12.50
CA VAL A 131 -9.73 5.03 -12.60
C VAL A 131 -8.48 4.57 -11.87
N ASP A 132 -8.67 3.80 -10.81
CA ASP A 132 -7.58 3.12 -10.12
C ASP A 132 -7.22 1.82 -10.82
N VAL A 133 -5.92 1.56 -10.99
CA VAL A 133 -5.43 0.33 -11.63
C VAL A 133 -4.45 -0.40 -10.72
N ALA A 134 -4.67 -1.69 -10.54
CA ALA A 134 -3.75 -2.61 -9.88
C ALA A 134 -3.36 -3.76 -10.82
N ALA A 135 -2.18 -4.36 -10.59
CA ALA A 135 -1.72 -5.53 -11.34
C ALA A 135 -1.74 -6.78 -10.45
N SER A 136 -2.20 -7.91 -10.99
CA SER A 136 -2.06 -9.21 -10.37
C SER A 136 -0.64 -9.75 -10.46
N LYS A 137 -0.35 -10.86 -9.76
CA LYS A 137 0.97 -11.51 -9.77
C LYS A 137 1.41 -11.97 -11.15
N ASP A 138 0.46 -12.34 -12.01
CA ASP A 138 0.68 -12.72 -13.42
C ASP A 138 0.64 -11.50 -14.38
N GLY A 139 0.53 -10.28 -13.86
CA GLY A 139 0.67 -9.03 -14.61
C GLY A 139 -0.62 -8.54 -15.30
N VAL A 140 -1.77 -9.15 -15.02
CA VAL A 140 -3.06 -8.70 -15.54
C VAL A 140 -3.50 -7.44 -14.80
N LEU A 141 -3.97 -6.43 -15.52
CA LEU A 141 -4.45 -5.18 -14.94
C LEU A 141 -5.93 -5.29 -14.57
N PHE A 142 -6.26 -4.76 -13.40
CA PHE A 142 -7.60 -4.69 -12.84
C PHE A 142 -7.92 -3.26 -12.49
N VAL A 143 -9.15 -2.84 -12.79
CA VAL A 143 -9.71 -1.57 -12.33
C VAL A 143 -10.18 -1.78 -10.90
N LEU A 144 -9.29 -1.51 -9.94
CA LEU A 144 -9.46 -1.88 -8.54
C LEU A 144 -8.42 -1.15 -7.68
N HIS A 145 -8.86 -0.55 -6.58
CA HIS A 145 -7.97 -0.02 -5.55
C HIS A 145 -7.93 -0.95 -4.32
N ALA A 146 -6.91 -0.81 -3.48
CA ALA A 146 -6.64 -1.73 -2.36
C ALA A 146 -7.80 -1.78 -1.34
N ARG A 147 -8.52 -0.66 -1.15
CA ARG A 147 -9.66 -0.55 -0.25
C ARG A 147 -10.87 -1.38 -0.71
N GLU A 148 -11.13 -1.43 -2.02
CA GLU A 148 -12.18 -2.25 -2.61
C GLU A 148 -11.80 -3.72 -2.51
N LEU A 149 -10.53 -4.07 -2.75
CA LEU A 149 -10.03 -5.43 -2.57
C LEU A 149 -10.23 -5.92 -1.13
N SER A 150 -9.84 -5.12 -0.12
CA SER A 150 -10.10 -5.45 1.28
C SER A 150 -11.60 -5.67 1.54
N SER A 151 -12.46 -4.80 1.03
CA SER A 151 -13.92 -4.92 1.21
C SER A 151 -14.49 -6.19 0.59
N LEU A 152 -14.00 -6.60 -0.59
CA LEU A 152 -14.41 -7.83 -1.26
C LEU A 152 -13.94 -9.08 -0.50
N LEU A 153 -12.71 -9.06 0.01
CA LEU A 153 -12.14 -10.18 0.77
C LEU A 153 -12.79 -10.32 2.15
N SER A 154 -13.08 -9.22 2.84
CA SER A 154 -13.75 -9.26 4.15
C SER A 154 -15.19 -9.77 4.07
N ARG A 155 -15.88 -9.56 2.94
CA ARG A 155 -17.22 -10.14 2.68
C ARG A 155 -17.21 -11.64 2.46
N HIS A 156 -16.07 -12.22 2.08
CA HIS A 156 -15.95 -13.66 1.85
C HIS A 156 -15.76 -14.44 3.16
N GLU A 157 -15.16 -13.84 4.19
CA GLU A 157 -15.00 -14.49 5.50
C GLU A 157 -16.27 -14.44 6.36
N SER A 158 -17.16 -13.49 6.07
CA SER A 158 -18.48 -13.39 6.70
C SER A 158 -19.52 -14.06 5.82
N GLY A 159 -19.53 -15.40 5.81
CA GLY A 159 -20.52 -16.22 5.09
C GLY A 159 -21.96 -15.78 5.38
N GLY A 160 -22.51 -14.98 4.48
CA GLY A 160 -23.87 -14.47 4.52
C GLY A 160 -24.21 -13.90 3.15
N ASN A 161 -25.07 -14.62 2.43
CA ASN A 161 -25.74 -14.25 1.19
C ASN A 161 -26.32 -12.82 1.22
N ALA A 162 -25.52 -11.82 0.84
CA ALA A 162 -25.91 -10.41 0.75
C ALA A 162 -25.98 -9.89 -0.70
N TRP A 163 -26.26 -10.77 -1.66
CA TRP A 163 -26.74 -10.40 -2.99
C TRP A 163 -28.13 -11.02 -3.16
N GLY A 164 -29.14 -10.34 -2.65
CA GLY A 164 -30.53 -10.64 -2.96
C GLY A 164 -30.77 -10.38 -4.44
N LEU A 165 -30.80 -11.45 -5.22
CA LEU A 165 -31.49 -11.45 -6.51
C LEU A 165 -32.99 -11.49 -6.19
N ALA A 166 -33.67 -10.39 -6.48
CA ALA A 166 -35.11 -10.31 -6.72
C ALA A 166 -35.31 -9.83 -8.15
#